data_AF-A0A535DTB8-F1
#
_entry.id   AF-A0A535DTB8-F1
#
_cell.length_a   1.000
_cell.length_b   1.000
_cell.length_c   1.000
_cell.angle_alpha   90.00
_cell.angle_beta   90.00
_cell.angle_gamma   90.00
#
_symmetry.space_group_name_H-M   'P 1'
#
loop_
_entity.id
_entity.type
_entity.pdbx_description
1 polymer ?
#
loop_
_entity_poly.entity_id
_entity_poly.type
_entity_poly.pdbx_seq_one_letter_code
_entity_poly.pdbx_strand_id
1 'polypeptide(L)'
;MALGVLQRAATSSRPREWDEGWARLAASGPRQPADAGQVAGCLLAYAHALDRGETDRAGALLTRAYAARHVLPPGGQAALALQSAFFTACFRGNATLAARLLDTGLERPQRARALDVDRARAALHLAAGRRAEAAAACDRALAALDSTWQRPAGLVTLDRELLEVMRERARATSADQTGQILWSGGFVPIGQGRIVPSSTAGPLPPPDEPEDVGAGAGRAG
;
A
#
# COMPACT_ATOMS: atom_id res chain seq x y z
N MET A 1 4.75 1.49 -21.63
CA MET A 1 5.02 2.28 -20.42
C MET A 1 4.30 1.66 -19.23
N ALA A 2 5.03 1.11 -18.25
CA ALA A 2 4.45 0.42 -17.09
C ALA A 2 3.47 1.28 -16.26
N LEU A 3 3.81 2.55 -16.06
CA LEU A 3 2.98 3.51 -15.33
C LEU A 3 1.56 3.61 -15.90
N GLY A 4 1.43 3.76 -17.22
CA GLY A 4 0.12 3.87 -17.88
C GLY A 4 -0.71 2.59 -17.78
N VAL A 5 -0.06 1.42 -17.80
CA VAL A 5 -0.75 0.12 -17.60
C VAL A 5 -1.34 0.04 -16.20
N LEU A 6 -0.57 0.39 -15.16
CA LEU A 6 -1.07 0.39 -13.78
C LEU A 6 -2.14 1.45 -13.54
N GLN A 7 -2.01 2.65 -14.14
CA GLN A 7 -3.03 3.69 -14.03
C GLN A 7 -4.37 3.22 -14.60
N ARG A 8 -4.35 2.48 -15.72
CA ARG A 8 -5.55 1.85 -16.27
C ARG A 8 -6.08 0.74 -15.35
N ALA A 9 -5.21 -0.16 -14.88
CA ALA A 9 -5.60 -1.23 -13.97
C ALA A 9 -6.25 -0.71 -12.68
N ALA A 10 -5.75 0.42 -12.14
CA ALA A 10 -6.29 1.04 -10.94
C ALA A 10 -7.76 1.48 -11.07
N THR A 11 -8.24 1.71 -12.30
CA THR A 11 -9.64 2.09 -12.54
C THR A 11 -10.63 0.93 -12.41
N SER A 12 -10.16 -0.32 -12.51
CA SER A 12 -11.03 -1.51 -12.60
C SER A 12 -10.71 -2.60 -11.58
N SER A 13 -9.47 -2.67 -11.11
CA SER A 13 -8.95 -3.83 -10.36
C SER A 13 -8.20 -3.38 -9.13
N ARG A 14 -8.22 -4.22 -8.08
CA ARG A 14 -7.54 -3.89 -6.82
C ARG A 14 -6.03 -3.89 -6.97
N PRO A 15 -5.30 -3.10 -6.16
CA PRO A 15 -3.85 -3.08 -6.21
C PRO A 15 -3.17 -4.44 -6.11
N ARG A 16 -3.63 -5.34 -5.22
CA ARG A 16 -3.06 -6.69 -5.07
C ARG A 16 -3.22 -7.60 -6.29
N GLU A 17 -4.14 -7.26 -7.20
CA GLU A 17 -4.43 -8.01 -8.43
C GLU A 17 -3.58 -7.52 -9.61
N TRP A 18 -2.89 -6.38 -9.48
CA TRP A 18 -2.04 -5.91 -10.56
C TRP A 18 -0.79 -6.80 -10.68
N ASP A 19 -0.33 -6.94 -11.91
CA ASP A 19 0.91 -7.65 -12.22
C ASP A 19 2.11 -7.04 -11.47
N GLU A 20 2.86 -7.89 -10.78
CA GLU A 20 4.01 -7.45 -9.99
C GLU A 20 5.15 -6.91 -10.86
N GLY A 21 5.34 -7.45 -12.07
CA GLY A 21 6.31 -6.97 -13.03
C GLY A 21 6.04 -5.52 -13.40
N TRP A 22 4.79 -5.18 -13.69
CA TRP A 22 4.35 -3.80 -13.97
C TRP A 22 4.51 -2.90 -12.75
N ALA A 23 4.12 -3.34 -11.55
CA ALA A 23 4.31 -2.58 -10.31
C ALA A 23 5.79 -2.23 -10.07
N ARG A 24 6.68 -3.20 -10.24
CA ARG A 24 8.13 -3.03 -10.10
C ARG A 24 8.72 -2.10 -11.15
N LEU A 25 8.34 -2.29 -12.42
CA LEU A 25 8.83 -1.48 -13.55
C LEU A 25 8.33 -0.03 -13.48
N ALA A 26 7.12 0.21 -12.95
CA ALA A 26 6.63 1.57 -12.73
C ALA A 26 7.47 2.32 -11.67
N ALA A 27 7.97 1.62 -10.66
CA ALA A 27 8.83 2.19 -9.62
C ALA A 27 10.33 2.22 -9.99
N SER A 28 10.75 1.66 -11.14
CA SER A 28 12.16 1.52 -11.50
C SER A 28 12.77 2.73 -12.21
N GLY A 29 12.04 3.85 -12.33
CA GLY A 29 12.56 5.07 -12.95
C GLY A 29 13.87 5.59 -12.32
N PRO A 30 14.64 6.44 -13.02
CA PRO A 30 15.94 6.93 -12.56
C PRO A 30 15.83 7.56 -11.18
N ARG A 31 16.75 7.26 -10.26
CA ARG A 31 16.72 7.83 -8.89
C ARG A 31 17.03 9.33 -8.90
N GLN A 32 17.88 9.76 -9.82
CA GLN A 32 18.24 11.16 -10.02
C GLN A 32 18.52 11.42 -11.52
N PRO A 33 18.04 12.54 -12.08
CA PRO A 33 17.02 13.41 -11.48
C PRO A 33 15.68 12.67 -11.35
N ALA A 34 14.96 12.93 -10.25
CA ALA A 34 13.61 12.41 -10.06
C ALA A 34 12.63 13.21 -10.93
N ASP A 35 11.57 12.56 -11.40
CA ASP A 35 10.48 13.22 -12.13
C ASP A 35 9.11 12.85 -11.54
N ALA A 36 8.07 13.55 -11.98
CA ALA A 36 6.70 13.32 -11.51
C ALA A 36 6.18 11.91 -11.86
N GLY A 37 6.64 11.32 -12.96
CA GLY A 37 6.28 9.96 -13.37
C GLY A 37 6.84 8.91 -12.42
N GLN A 38 8.08 9.08 -11.97
CA GLN A 38 8.72 8.24 -10.96
C GLN A 38 7.97 8.30 -9.62
N VAL A 39 7.53 9.50 -9.19
CA VAL A 39 6.73 9.65 -7.98
C VAL A 39 5.39 8.92 -8.11
N ALA A 40 4.70 9.10 -9.25
CA ALA A 40 3.45 8.40 -9.52
C ALA A 40 3.62 6.86 -9.56
N GLY A 41 4.70 6.38 -10.18
CA GLY A 41 5.05 4.97 -10.23
C GLY A 41 5.35 4.38 -8.85
N CYS A 42 6.08 5.11 -8.00
CA CYS A 42 6.31 4.72 -6.61
C CYS A 42 5.01 4.65 -5.80
N LEU A 43 4.07 5.58 -6.03
CA LEU A 43 2.77 5.58 -5.34
C LEU A 43 1.86 4.41 -5.74
N LEU A 44 1.87 4.00 -7.01
CA LEU A 44 1.14 2.81 -7.45
C LEU A 44 1.79 1.53 -6.93
N ALA A 45 3.11 1.43 -7.02
CA ALA A 45 3.83 0.29 -6.43
C ALA A 45 3.64 0.22 -4.90
N TYR A 46 3.56 1.38 -4.23
CA TYR A 46 3.21 1.46 -2.81
C TYR A 46 1.83 0.87 -2.55
N ALA A 47 0.81 1.23 -3.33
CA ALA A 47 -0.55 0.72 -3.14
C ALA A 47 -0.61 -0.79 -3.36
N HIS A 48 0.08 -1.30 -4.38
CA HIS A 48 0.24 -2.74 -4.65
C HIS A 48 0.86 -3.47 -3.46
N ALA A 49 2.02 -3.01 -2.98
CA ALA A 49 2.71 -3.60 -1.84
C ALA A 49 1.85 -3.54 -0.56
N LEU A 50 1.16 -2.42 -0.33
CA LEU A 50 0.32 -2.23 0.84
C LEU A 50 -0.87 -3.21 0.86
N ASP A 51 -1.58 -3.36 -0.25
CA ASP A 51 -2.74 -4.27 -0.39
C ASP A 51 -2.35 -5.75 -0.28
N ARG A 52 -1.05 -6.06 -0.48
CA ARG A 52 -0.47 -7.39 -0.26
C ARG A 52 0.08 -7.61 1.15
N GLY A 53 0.01 -6.60 2.02
CA GLY A 53 0.58 -6.65 3.36
C GLY A 53 2.11 -6.55 3.40
N GLU A 54 2.77 -6.18 2.30
CA GLU A 54 4.23 -6.00 2.19
C GLU A 54 4.64 -4.64 2.80
N THR A 55 4.40 -4.46 4.10
CA THR A 55 4.53 -3.17 4.78
C THR A 55 5.91 -2.52 4.64
N ASP A 56 7.00 -3.29 4.72
CA ASP A 56 8.35 -2.73 4.59
C ASP A 56 8.64 -2.22 3.18
N ARG A 57 8.23 -2.98 2.16
CA ARG A 57 8.33 -2.56 0.75
C ARG A 57 7.48 -1.32 0.49
N ALA A 58 6.25 -1.29 0.98
CA ALA A 58 5.38 -0.11 0.90
C ALA A 58 6.05 1.11 1.55
N GLY A 59 6.60 0.96 2.75
CA GLY A 59 7.34 2.03 3.43
C GLY A 59 8.50 2.57 2.60
N ALA A 60 9.34 1.70 2.04
CA ALA A 60 10.48 2.10 1.22
C ALA A 60 10.05 2.88 -0.05
N LEU A 61 8.99 2.43 -0.72
CA LEU A 61 8.42 3.10 -1.89
C LEU A 61 7.85 4.47 -1.55
N LEU A 62 7.15 4.59 -0.42
CA LEU A 62 6.60 5.86 0.05
C LEU A 62 7.69 6.84 0.48
N THR A 63 8.73 6.38 1.18
CA THR A 63 9.90 7.20 1.53
C THR A 63 10.58 7.74 0.26
N ARG A 64 10.76 6.88 -0.75
CA ARG A 64 11.34 7.30 -2.04
C ARG A 64 10.48 8.36 -2.74
N ALA A 65 9.16 8.16 -2.80
CA ALA A 65 8.24 9.15 -3.33
C ALA A 65 8.34 10.48 -2.57
N TYR A 66 8.32 10.43 -1.22
CA TYR A 66 8.37 11.61 -0.36
C TYR A 66 9.68 12.39 -0.49
N ALA A 67 10.82 11.71 -0.70
CA ALA A 67 12.10 12.37 -0.97
C ALA A 67 12.06 13.20 -2.28
N ALA A 68 11.34 12.71 -3.28
CA ALA A 68 11.15 13.38 -4.57
C ALA A 68 9.98 14.38 -4.59
N ARG A 69 9.30 14.65 -3.46
CA ARG A 69 8.07 15.49 -3.42
C ARG A 69 8.20 16.87 -4.06
N HIS A 70 9.39 17.46 -4.06
CA HIS A 70 9.66 18.79 -4.61
C HIS A 70 9.39 18.89 -6.12
N VAL A 71 9.36 17.76 -6.85
CA VAL A 71 9.01 17.72 -8.28
C VAL A 71 7.50 17.80 -8.52
N LEU A 72 6.68 17.67 -7.46
CA LEU A 72 5.24 17.75 -7.54
C LEU A 72 4.76 19.20 -7.36
N PRO A 73 3.60 19.56 -7.96
CA PRO A 73 2.92 20.78 -7.59
C PRO A 73 2.54 20.73 -6.09
N PRO A 74 2.29 21.89 -5.45
CA PRO A 74 2.07 21.93 -4.01
C PRO A 74 0.91 21.06 -3.50
N GLY A 75 -0.14 20.83 -4.30
CA GLY A 75 -1.21 19.90 -3.92
C GLY A 75 -0.75 18.45 -3.87
N GLY A 76 0.15 18.03 -4.78
CA GLY A 76 0.79 16.72 -4.72
C GLY A 76 1.71 16.58 -3.52
N GLN A 77 2.44 17.64 -3.15
CA GLN A 77 3.26 17.66 -1.93
C GLN A 77 2.42 17.45 -0.66
N ALA A 78 1.29 18.16 -0.56
CA ALA A 78 0.36 18.03 0.57
C ALA A 78 -0.23 16.61 0.65
N ALA A 79 -0.72 16.08 -0.49
CA ALA A 79 -1.26 14.72 -0.55
C ALA A 79 -0.23 13.66 -0.11
N LEU A 80 1.02 13.82 -0.54
CA LEU A 80 2.10 12.89 -0.20
C LEU A 80 2.49 12.97 1.29
N ALA A 81 2.43 14.16 1.90
CA ALA A 81 2.60 14.32 3.34
C ALA A 81 1.48 13.66 4.14
N LEU A 82 0.22 13.84 3.75
CA LEU A 82 -0.94 13.18 4.38
C LEU A 82 -0.87 11.65 4.26
N GLN A 83 -0.47 11.13 3.09
CA GLN A 83 -0.28 9.70 2.89
C GLN A 83 0.87 9.15 3.75
N SER A 84 1.95 9.91 3.90
CA SER A 84 3.07 9.56 4.78
C SER A 84 2.66 9.58 6.26
N ALA A 85 1.83 10.53 6.68
CA ALA A 85 1.27 10.60 8.03
C ALA A 85 0.40 9.38 8.33
N PHE A 86 -0.52 9.05 7.42
CA PHE A 86 -1.35 7.85 7.50
C PHE A 86 -0.50 6.58 7.67
N PHE A 87 0.46 6.37 6.77
CA PHE A 87 1.30 5.17 6.80
C PHE A 87 2.11 5.06 8.09
N THR A 88 2.72 6.17 8.51
CA THR A 88 3.54 6.24 9.72
C THR A 88 2.73 5.92 10.98
N ALA A 89 1.49 6.42 11.07
CA ALA A 89 0.63 6.14 12.22
C ALA A 89 0.10 4.70 12.20
N CYS A 90 -0.45 4.24 11.07
CA CYS A 90 -1.08 2.92 10.98
C CYS A 90 -0.10 1.75 11.11
N PHE A 91 1.06 1.86 10.45
CA PHE A 91 1.95 0.71 10.25
C PHE A 91 3.24 0.79 11.07
N ARG A 92 3.64 1.98 11.52
CA ARG A 92 4.82 2.17 12.37
C ARG A 92 4.47 2.58 13.80
N GLY A 93 3.22 2.91 14.10
CA GLY A 93 2.77 3.31 15.44
C GLY A 93 3.40 4.62 15.94
N ASN A 94 4.03 5.40 15.06
CA ASN A 94 4.76 6.61 15.46
C ASN A 94 3.86 7.84 15.35
N ALA A 95 3.06 8.07 16.39
CA ALA A 95 2.12 9.19 16.44
C ALA A 95 2.80 10.56 16.32
N THR A 96 3.99 10.74 16.91
CA THR A 96 4.72 12.02 16.89
C THR A 96 5.16 12.40 15.47
N LEU A 97 5.78 11.48 14.73
CA LEU A 97 6.19 11.74 13.35
C LEU A 97 4.97 11.91 12.43
N ALA A 98 3.92 11.10 12.64
CA ALA A 98 2.68 11.22 11.88
C ALA A 98 2.01 12.60 12.08
N ALA A 99 2.01 13.14 13.30
CA ALA A 99 1.50 14.49 13.56
C ALA A 99 2.26 15.57 12.78
N ARG A 100 3.61 15.52 12.78
CA ARG A 100 4.42 16.47 12.00
C ARG A 100 4.13 16.40 10.50
N LEU A 101 4.00 15.18 9.96
CA LEU A 101 3.67 14.97 8.54
C LEU A 101 2.25 15.47 8.20
N LEU A 102 1.30 15.29 9.12
CA LEU A 102 -0.06 15.83 8.99
C LEU A 102 -0.02 17.36 8.96
N ASP A 103 0.70 17.99 9.88
CA ASP A 103 0.85 19.45 9.93
C ASP A 103 1.46 19.98 8.63
N THR A 104 2.52 19.36 8.12
CA THR A 104 3.10 19.69 6.80
C THR A 104 2.07 19.59 5.67
N GLY A 105 1.22 18.54 5.69
CA GLY A 105 0.13 18.39 4.73
C GLY A 105 -0.96 19.47 4.85
N LEU A 106 -1.10 20.08 6.02
CA LEU A 106 -2.12 21.07 6.35
C LEU A 106 -1.63 22.53 6.29
N GLU A 107 -0.34 22.79 6.04
CA GLU A 107 0.21 24.15 5.86
C GLU A 107 -0.56 24.97 4.80
N ARG A 108 -1.19 24.30 3.83
CA ARG A 108 -2.02 24.92 2.78
C ARG A 108 -3.33 24.13 2.60
N PRO A 109 -4.31 24.30 3.51
CA PRO A 109 -5.47 23.40 3.63
C PRO A 109 -6.34 23.34 2.38
N GLN A 110 -6.41 24.43 1.59
CA GLN A 110 -7.12 24.48 0.31
C GLN A 110 -6.58 23.51 -0.76
N ARG A 111 -5.40 22.91 -0.52
CA ARG A 111 -4.77 21.94 -1.41
C ARG A 111 -4.87 20.50 -0.90
N ALA A 112 -5.34 20.32 0.32
CA ALA A 112 -5.53 19.02 0.94
C ALA A 112 -6.94 18.50 0.63
N ARG A 113 -7.06 17.26 0.14
CA ARG A 113 -8.36 16.62 -0.04
C ARG A 113 -8.89 16.21 1.33
N ALA A 114 -10.15 16.55 1.62
CA ALA A 114 -10.78 16.24 2.91
C ALA A 114 -10.66 14.76 3.30
N LEU A 115 -10.88 13.87 2.33
CA LEU A 115 -10.71 12.42 2.49
C LEU A 115 -9.31 12.03 2.99
N ASP A 116 -8.24 12.57 2.39
CA ASP A 116 -6.87 12.22 2.78
C ASP A 116 -6.52 12.79 4.17
N VAL A 117 -7.08 13.97 4.51
CA VAL A 117 -6.93 14.58 5.84
C VAL A 117 -7.60 13.73 6.92
N ASP A 118 -8.88 13.37 6.75
CA ASP A 118 -9.60 12.60 7.75
C ASP A 118 -9.05 11.17 7.88
N ARG A 119 -8.59 10.55 6.78
CA ARG A 119 -7.87 9.27 6.83
C ARG A 119 -6.58 9.36 7.64
N ALA A 120 -5.76 10.39 7.42
CA ALA A 120 -4.52 10.59 8.18
C ALA A 120 -4.80 10.90 9.67
N ARG A 121 -5.83 11.69 9.96
CA ARG A 121 -6.28 11.96 11.34
C ARG A 121 -6.75 10.70 12.05
N ALA A 122 -7.58 9.88 11.40
CA ALA A 122 -8.05 8.61 11.95
C ALA A 122 -6.88 7.73 12.41
N ALA A 123 -5.89 7.55 11.53
CA ALA A 123 -4.67 6.81 11.83
C ALA A 123 -3.89 7.41 13.01
N LEU A 124 -3.68 8.73 13.01
CA LEU A 124 -3.00 9.45 14.10
C LEU A 124 -3.72 9.30 15.44
N HIS A 125 -5.04 9.48 15.47
CA HIS A 125 -5.85 9.34 16.68
C HIS A 125 -5.78 7.91 17.21
N LEU A 126 -5.86 6.90 16.33
CA LEU A 126 -5.73 5.50 16.72
C LEU A 126 -4.34 5.20 17.31
N ALA A 127 -3.27 5.67 16.68
CA ALA A 127 -1.90 5.51 17.19
C ALA A 127 -1.68 6.23 18.54
N ALA A 128 -2.43 7.32 18.79
CA ALA A 128 -2.40 8.05 20.06
C ALA A 128 -3.38 7.52 21.12
N GLY A 129 -4.10 6.41 20.86
CA GLY A 129 -5.09 5.86 21.80
C GLY A 129 -6.40 6.65 21.89
N ARG A 130 -6.60 7.68 21.07
CA ARG A 130 -7.80 8.53 21.00
C ARG A 130 -8.88 7.89 20.15
N ARG A 131 -9.49 6.83 20.69
CA ARG A 131 -10.39 5.94 19.96
C ARG A 131 -11.65 6.63 19.42
N ALA A 132 -12.30 7.47 20.23
CA ALA A 132 -13.54 8.14 19.82
C ALA A 132 -13.30 9.08 18.62
N GLU A 133 -12.22 9.85 18.66
CA GLU A 133 -11.81 10.75 17.59
C GLU A 133 -11.36 10.00 16.34
N ALA A 134 -10.71 8.84 16.51
CA ALA A 134 -10.35 7.95 15.41
C ALA A 134 -11.59 7.42 14.69
N ALA A 135 -12.59 6.94 15.43
CA ALA A 135 -13.86 6.46 14.85
C ALA A 135 -14.59 7.58 14.11
N ALA A 136 -14.72 8.77 14.71
CA ALA A 136 -15.36 9.91 14.08
C ALA A 136 -14.62 10.38 12.80
N ALA A 137 -13.29 10.32 12.79
CA ALA A 137 -12.50 10.62 11.59
C ALA A 137 -12.67 9.55 10.49
N CYS A 138 -12.77 8.26 10.85
CA CYS A 138 -13.10 7.20 9.90
C CYS A 138 -14.48 7.42 9.27
N ASP A 139 -15.48 7.81 10.08
CA ASP A 139 -16.84 8.08 9.60
C ASP A 139 -16.86 9.20 8.54
N ARG A 140 -16.16 10.31 8.80
CA ARG A 140 -16.04 11.40 7.82
C ARG A 140 -15.27 11.00 6.57
N ALA A 141 -14.19 10.24 6.71
CA ALA A 141 -13.42 9.73 5.57
C ALA A 141 -14.25 8.79 4.69
N LEU A 142 -15.02 7.87 5.28
CA LEU A 142 -15.92 6.98 4.54
C LEU A 142 -16.99 7.77 3.77
N ALA A 143 -17.63 8.76 4.41
CA ALA A 143 -18.60 9.63 3.75
C ALA A 143 -17.97 10.45 2.59
N ALA A 144 -16.74 10.93 2.76
CA ALA A 144 -16.01 11.62 1.70
C ALA A 144 -15.61 10.67 0.54
N LEU A 145 -15.36 9.39 0.84
CA LEU A 145 -15.06 8.38 -0.16
C LEU A 145 -16.27 8.10 -1.06
N ASP A 146 -17.48 8.02 -0.47
CA ASP A 146 -18.74 7.80 -1.20
C ASP A 146 -19.12 8.95 -2.14
N SER A 147 -18.69 10.18 -1.83
CA SER A 147 -18.97 11.37 -2.66
C SER A 147 -17.92 11.64 -3.75
N THR A 148 -16.81 10.89 -3.77
CA THR A 148 -15.70 11.14 -4.69
C THR A 148 -15.78 10.26 -5.94
N TRP A 149 -16.37 10.77 -7.02
CA TRP A 149 -16.41 10.09 -8.33
C TRP A 149 -15.06 10.05 -9.08
N GLN A 150 -14.07 10.84 -8.64
CA GLN A 150 -12.81 11.06 -9.38
C GLN A 150 -11.67 10.12 -8.99
N ARG A 151 -11.88 9.15 -8.10
CA ARG A 151 -10.82 8.25 -7.61
C ARG A 151 -10.93 6.88 -8.34
N PRO A 152 -9.81 6.28 -8.77
CA PRO A 152 -9.85 4.97 -9.44
C PRO A 152 -10.49 3.90 -8.54
N ALA A 153 -11.44 3.13 -9.08
CA ALA A 153 -12.28 2.23 -8.28
C ALA A 153 -11.48 1.22 -7.45
N GLY A 154 -10.39 0.69 -8.00
CA GLY A 154 -9.51 -0.24 -7.28
C GLY A 154 -8.86 0.37 -6.04
N LEU A 155 -8.47 1.65 -6.10
CA LEU A 155 -7.93 2.37 -4.93
C LEU A 155 -9.00 2.71 -3.91
N VAL A 156 -10.23 3.01 -4.36
CA VAL A 156 -11.38 3.24 -3.47
C VAL A 156 -11.66 2.01 -2.63
N THR A 157 -11.58 0.81 -3.22
CA THR A 157 -11.83 -0.43 -2.48
C THR A 157 -10.78 -0.67 -1.39
N LEU A 158 -9.49 -0.48 -1.69
CA LEU A 158 -8.42 -0.55 -0.69
C LEU A 158 -8.62 0.48 0.44
N ASP A 159 -8.89 1.73 0.08
CA ASP A 159 -9.07 2.81 1.07
C ASP A 159 -10.27 2.54 2.00
N ARG A 160 -11.38 2.00 1.46
CA ARG A 160 -12.56 1.63 2.26
C ARG A 160 -12.23 0.57 3.30
N GLU A 161 -11.58 -0.51 2.90
CA GLU A 161 -11.24 -1.59 3.83
C GLU A 161 -10.29 -1.14 4.93
N LEU A 162 -9.27 -0.33 4.58
CA LEU A 162 -8.35 0.23 5.59
C LEU A 162 -9.09 1.13 6.59
N LEU A 163 -10.04 1.94 6.12
CA LEU A 163 -10.86 2.79 6.99
C LEU A 163 -11.81 1.96 7.88
N GLU A 164 -12.44 0.93 7.34
CA GLU A 164 -13.32 0.03 8.09
C GLU A 164 -12.57 -0.73 9.18
N VAL A 165 -11.38 -1.25 8.87
CA VAL A 165 -10.51 -1.90 9.87
C VAL A 165 -10.09 -0.93 10.97
N MET A 166 -9.69 0.31 10.63
CA MET A 166 -9.36 1.31 11.65
C MET A 166 -10.57 1.67 12.52
N ARG A 167 -11.75 1.82 11.90
CA ARG A 167 -13.01 2.12 12.59
C ARG A 167 -13.38 1.02 13.57
N GLU A 168 -13.25 -0.24 13.17
CA GLU A 168 -13.52 -1.38 14.04
C GLU A 168 -12.54 -1.42 15.22
N ARG A 169 -11.23 -1.25 14.95
CA ARG A 169 -10.21 -1.15 16.01
C ARG A 169 -10.45 0.01 16.98
N ALA A 170 -11.00 1.11 16.51
CA ALA A 170 -11.36 2.24 17.34
C ALA A 170 -12.59 1.96 18.22
N ARG A 171 -13.50 1.08 17.79
CA ARG A 171 -14.74 0.73 18.52
C ARG A 171 -14.56 -0.46 19.47
N ALA A 172 -13.64 -1.37 19.16
CA ALA A 172 -13.29 -2.47 20.03
C ALA A 172 -12.86 -1.93 21.41
N THR A 173 -13.63 -2.27 22.44
CA THR A 173 -13.42 -1.82 23.82
C THR A 173 -12.17 -2.49 24.41
N SER A 174 -11.40 -1.78 25.23
CA SER A 174 -10.23 -2.29 25.97
C SER A 174 -10.50 -3.44 26.95
N ALA A 175 -11.67 -4.08 26.93
CA ALA A 175 -11.99 -5.21 27.81
C ALA A 175 -11.02 -6.40 27.61
N ASP A 176 -10.36 -6.50 26.46
CA ASP A 176 -9.32 -7.50 26.16
C ASP A 176 -7.89 -7.06 26.50
N GLN A 177 -7.68 -5.83 26.98
CA GLN A 177 -6.33 -5.28 27.20
C GLN A 177 -5.68 -5.74 28.52
N THR A 178 -6.38 -6.53 29.34
CA THR A 178 -5.79 -7.19 30.53
C THR A 178 -4.99 -8.45 30.15
N GLY A 179 -5.11 -8.96 28.90
CA GLY A 179 -4.43 -10.18 28.45
C GLY A 179 -3.36 -10.02 27.35
N GLN A 180 -3.23 -8.83 26.75
CA GLN A 180 -2.42 -8.63 25.53
C GLN A 180 -1.25 -7.64 25.72
N ILE A 181 -0.40 -7.87 26.71
CA ILE A 181 0.98 -7.35 26.68
C ILE A 181 1.85 -8.45 26.08
N LEU A 182 1.66 -8.79 24.79
CA LEU A 182 2.52 -9.72 24.03
C LEU A 182 2.14 -9.72 22.52
N TRP A 183 2.06 -8.56 21.87
CA TRP A 183 1.86 -8.50 20.41
C TRP A 183 2.78 -7.48 19.75
N SER A 184 4.08 -7.80 19.77
CA SER A 184 5.05 -7.31 18.81
C SER A 184 5.12 -8.32 17.67
N GLY A 185 4.52 -8.03 16.50
CA GLY A 185 4.96 -8.66 15.25
C GLY A 185 4.01 -9.59 14.49
N GLY A 186 2.69 -9.38 14.51
CA GLY A 186 1.77 -10.19 13.69
C GLY A 186 0.62 -9.38 13.09
N PHE A 187 0.89 -8.65 12.01
CA PHE A 187 -0.19 -8.18 11.14
C PHE A 187 -0.77 -9.41 10.43
N VAL A 188 -1.97 -9.84 10.81
CA VAL A 188 -2.68 -10.91 10.10
C VAL A 188 -3.18 -10.32 8.78
N PRO A 189 -2.74 -10.83 7.61
CA PRO A 189 -3.25 -10.35 6.35
C PRO A 189 -4.74 -10.68 6.25
N ILE A 190 -5.51 -9.72 5.75
CA ILE A 190 -6.91 -9.91 5.32
C ILE A 190 -6.86 -10.69 4.01
N GLY A 191 -6.57 -11.98 4.12
CA GLY A 191 -6.62 -12.96 3.04
C GLY A 191 -7.63 -14.03 3.44
N GLN A 192 -8.75 -14.08 2.73
CA GLN A 192 -9.76 -15.11 2.89
C GLN A 192 -9.09 -16.49 2.89
N GLY A 193 -9.18 -17.18 4.03
CA GLY A 193 -8.71 -18.54 4.19
C GLY A 193 -9.51 -19.48 3.29
N ARG A 194 -8.97 -19.76 2.10
CA ARG A 194 -9.27 -21.01 1.41
C ARG A 194 -8.32 -22.04 2.01
N ILE A 195 -8.84 -22.83 2.94
CA ILE A 195 -8.16 -24.04 3.43
C ILE A 195 -8.02 -24.96 2.22
N VAL A 196 -6.80 -25.02 1.67
CA VAL A 196 -6.43 -26.07 0.72
C VAL A 196 -6.01 -27.26 1.58
N PRO A 197 -6.65 -28.44 1.47
CA PRO A 197 -6.18 -29.62 2.18
C PRO A 197 -4.77 -29.97 1.69
N SER A 198 -3.88 -30.22 2.65
CA SER A 198 -2.53 -30.72 2.42
C SER A 198 -2.56 -31.92 1.48
N SER A 199 -2.08 -31.72 0.26
CA SER A 199 -1.86 -32.81 -0.70
C SER A 199 -0.62 -33.57 -0.24
N THR A 200 -0.83 -34.83 0.11
CA THR A 200 0.19 -35.81 0.45
C THR A 200 1.16 -35.97 -0.71
N ALA A 201 2.46 -35.91 -0.41
CA ALA A 201 3.55 -36.13 -1.33
C ALA A 201 3.38 -37.46 -2.11
N GLY A 202 3.27 -37.36 -3.42
CA GLY A 202 3.45 -38.49 -4.34
C GLY A 202 4.95 -38.74 -4.59
N PRO A 203 5.33 -39.98 -4.93
CA PRO A 203 6.72 -40.39 -5.06
C PRO A 203 7.43 -39.70 -6.24
N LEU A 204 8.73 -39.43 -6.04
CA LEU A 204 9.67 -38.91 -7.03
C LEU A 204 9.67 -39.76 -8.32
N PRO A 205 9.63 -39.14 -9.52
CA PRO A 205 9.94 -39.83 -10.76
C PRO A 205 11.44 -40.20 -10.84
N PRO A 206 11.80 -41.29 -11.55
CA PRO A 206 13.19 -41.69 -11.75
C PRO A 206 13.96 -40.66 -12.61
N PRO A 207 15.30 -40.62 -12.51
CA PRO A 207 16.13 -39.71 -13.29
C PRO A 207 16.08 -40.04 -14.79
N ASP A 208 15.87 -39.01 -15.61
CA ASP A 208 15.93 -39.07 -17.07
C ASP A 208 17.32 -39.55 -17.56
N GLU A 209 17.29 -40.43 -18.55
CA GLU A 209 18.46 -40.97 -19.24
C GLU A 209 19.20 -39.88 -20.03
N PRO A 210 20.53 -39.99 -20.20
CA PRO A 210 21.32 -39.02 -20.94
C PRO A 210 20.98 -39.03 -22.44
N GLU A 211 20.64 -37.85 -22.96
CA GLU A 211 20.47 -37.60 -24.40
C GLU A 211 21.75 -37.93 -25.18
N ASP A 212 21.57 -38.79 -26.19
CA ASP A 212 22.55 -39.22 -27.17
C ASP A 212 22.94 -38.04 -28.08
N VAL A 213 24.18 -37.54 -27.93
CA VAL A 213 24.74 -36.47 -28.75
C VAL A 213 25.12 -37.04 -30.11
N GLY A 214 24.16 -36.99 -31.04
CA GLY A 214 24.38 -37.30 -32.45
C GLY A 214 25.42 -36.37 -33.09
N ALA A 215 26.59 -36.94 -33.37
CA ALA A 215 27.64 -36.35 -34.19
C ALA A 215 27.18 -36.26 -35.67
N GLY A 216 26.88 -35.05 -36.14
CA GLY A 216 26.64 -34.74 -37.55
C GLY A 216 27.88 -34.15 -38.20
N ALA A 217 28.69 -35.01 -38.83
CA ALA A 217 29.83 -34.63 -39.64
C ALA A 217 29.40 -34.15 -41.04
N GLY A 218 30.01 -33.05 -41.50
CA GLY A 218 30.48 -32.90 -42.88
C GLY A 218 29.50 -32.34 -43.93
N ARG A 219 29.87 -31.20 -44.51
CA ARG A 219 30.40 -31.17 -45.90
C ARG A 219 30.95 -29.79 -46.26
N ALA A 220 32.18 -29.82 -46.76
CA ALA A 220 32.74 -28.80 -47.64
C ALA A 220 32.25 -29.04 -49.07
N GLY A 221 32.17 -27.96 -49.85
CA GLY A 221 31.83 -27.92 -51.27
C GLY A 221 31.50 -26.51 -51.68
#